data_AF-X1KA72-F1
#
_entry.id   AF-X1KA72-F1
#
_cell.length_a   1.000
_cell.length_b   1.000
_cell.length_c   1.000
_cell.angle_alpha   90.00
_cell.angle_beta   90.00
_cell.angle_gamma   90.00
#
_symmetry.space_group_name_H-M   'P 1'
#
loop_
_entity.id
_entity.type
_entity.pdbx_description
1 polymer ?
#
loop_
_entity_poly.entity_id
_entity_poly.type
_entity_poly.pdbx_seq_one_letter_code
_entity_poly.pdbx_strand_id
1 'polypeptide(L)'
;IVKTTKKFQKPVLCSFLGVYDVSTGIEILEENGIPSYRFPESAARALSEMAKFNWWLNRTKTGVKKFSVNKAGAKKIIDSVKKEGRFFLLEHESYEVLKAYQFPLVKSSLARNKTEAANAAQKIGFPVVLKIASPDILHKFDFGGVKLNLKNKNEVREAYQEILKNVMSKKPKAKIRGVLVEEMASQGKEIILGMSRDPQFGPILMFGLGGIYVEVLEDVSFRVAPIRERTADMMI
;
A
#
# COMPACT_ATOMS: atom_id res chain seq x y z
N ILE A 1 15.99 -34.04 -36.85
CA ILE A 1 15.27 -33.44 -35.70
C ILE A 1 14.75 -34.51 -34.76
N VAL A 2 13.78 -35.35 -35.16
CA VAL A 2 13.19 -36.44 -34.33
C VAL A 2 14.23 -37.32 -33.62
N LYS A 3 15.25 -37.81 -34.33
CA LYS A 3 16.31 -38.65 -33.71
C LYS A 3 17.11 -37.92 -32.62
N THR A 4 17.24 -36.60 -32.74
CA THR A 4 17.99 -35.76 -31.81
C THR A 4 17.14 -35.39 -30.59
N THR A 5 15.86 -35.08 -30.77
CA THR A 5 14.96 -34.73 -29.66
C THR A 5 14.79 -35.87 -28.67
N LYS A 6 14.80 -37.13 -29.14
CA LYS A 6 14.79 -38.32 -28.27
C LYS A 6 16.00 -38.42 -27.33
N LYS A 7 17.09 -37.66 -27.55
CA LYS A 7 18.31 -37.69 -26.72
C LYS A 7 18.31 -36.66 -25.60
N PHE A 8 17.37 -35.70 -25.58
CA PHE A 8 17.35 -34.61 -24.60
C PHE A 8 15.95 -34.41 -24.02
N GLN A 9 15.88 -33.93 -22.78
CA GLN A 9 14.59 -33.65 -22.10
C GLN A 9 14.09 -32.22 -22.30
N LYS A 10 14.76 -31.42 -23.15
CA LYS A 10 14.35 -30.03 -23.40
C LYS A 10 13.23 -29.99 -24.44
N PRO A 11 12.22 -29.11 -24.29
CA PRO A 11 11.20 -28.93 -25.30
C PRO A 11 11.85 -28.44 -26.61
N VAL A 12 11.41 -29.02 -27.73
CA VAL A 12 11.87 -28.63 -29.07
C VAL A 12 10.65 -28.24 -29.89
N LEU A 13 10.69 -27.01 -30.41
CA LEU A 13 9.71 -26.49 -31.34
C LEU A 13 10.42 -26.32 -32.68
N CYS A 14 9.71 -26.56 -33.78
CA CYS A 14 10.26 -26.43 -35.12
C CYS A 14 9.54 -25.34 -35.90
N SER A 15 10.26 -24.71 -36.83
CA SER A 15 9.65 -23.98 -37.93
C SER A 15 10.32 -24.46 -39.20
N PHE A 16 9.63 -25.32 -39.93
CA PHE A 16 10.18 -25.99 -41.10
C PHE A 16 9.80 -25.21 -42.35
N LEU A 17 10.61 -24.18 -42.64
CA LEU A 17 10.46 -23.33 -43.82
C LEU A 17 11.22 -23.92 -45.01
N GLY A 18 10.60 -23.93 -46.18
CA GLY A 18 11.23 -24.40 -47.42
C GLY A 18 10.68 -23.66 -48.64
N VAL A 19 11.49 -23.62 -49.69
CA VAL A 19 11.08 -23.10 -51.02
C VAL A 19 10.21 -24.12 -51.78
N TYR A 20 10.36 -25.40 -51.43
CA TYR A 20 9.56 -26.53 -51.94
C TYR A 20 8.60 -27.04 -50.86
N ASP A 21 7.73 -27.98 -51.24
CA ASP A 21 6.79 -28.60 -50.31
C ASP A 21 7.51 -29.24 -49.11
N VAL A 22 7.11 -28.83 -47.91
CA VAL A 22 7.66 -29.27 -46.62
C VAL A 22 6.70 -30.19 -45.86
N SER A 23 5.54 -30.52 -46.45
CA SER A 23 4.43 -31.23 -45.77
C SER A 23 4.87 -32.56 -45.16
N THR A 24 5.62 -33.39 -45.90
CA THR A 24 6.16 -34.66 -45.40
C THR A 24 7.07 -34.48 -44.17
N GLY A 25 7.85 -33.39 -44.13
CA GLY A 25 8.68 -33.08 -42.98
C GLY A 25 7.86 -32.65 -41.76
N ILE A 26 6.76 -31.91 -41.99
CA ILE A 26 5.82 -31.51 -40.94
C ILE A 26 5.10 -32.72 -40.36
N GLU A 27 4.58 -33.61 -41.21
CA GLU A 27 3.91 -34.86 -40.80
C GLU A 27 4.81 -35.71 -39.90
N ILE A 28 6.07 -35.92 -40.30
CA ILE A 28 7.06 -36.67 -39.48
C ILE A 28 7.28 -36.02 -38.11
N LEU A 29 7.27 -34.69 -38.02
CA LEU A 29 7.41 -33.97 -36.75
C LEU A 29 6.17 -34.15 -35.87
N GLU A 30 4.98 -33.97 -36.43
CA GLU A 30 3.69 -34.08 -35.72
C GLU A 30 3.44 -35.50 -35.21
N GLU A 31 3.70 -36.53 -36.01
CA GLU A 31 3.60 -37.95 -35.61
C GLU A 31 4.52 -38.30 -34.43
N ASN A 32 5.60 -37.53 -34.22
CA ASN A 32 6.53 -37.71 -33.11
C ASN A 32 6.31 -36.69 -31.97
N GLY A 33 5.18 -35.96 -31.98
CA GLY A 33 4.82 -35.00 -30.94
C GLY A 33 5.68 -33.73 -30.92
N ILE A 34 6.32 -33.39 -32.03
CA ILE A 34 7.15 -32.18 -32.17
C ILE A 34 6.34 -31.12 -32.91
N PRO A 35 5.90 -30.03 -32.23
CA PRO A 35 5.10 -29.01 -32.89
C PRO A 35 5.91 -28.25 -33.95
N SER A 36 5.33 -28.11 -35.14
CA SER A 36 5.89 -27.30 -36.24
C SER A 36 5.05 -26.05 -36.44
N TYR A 37 5.70 -24.89 -36.44
CA TYR A 37 5.08 -23.58 -36.61
C TYR A 37 5.40 -23.03 -38.00
N ARG A 38 4.39 -22.42 -38.62
CA ARG A 38 4.53 -21.79 -39.95
C ARG A 38 5.60 -20.69 -39.97
N PHE A 39 5.78 -19.96 -38.88
CA PHE A 39 6.74 -18.86 -38.76
C PHE A 39 7.63 -19.04 -37.52
N PRO A 40 8.96 -18.79 -37.61
CA PRO A 40 9.87 -18.89 -36.48
C PRO A 40 9.48 -18.04 -35.28
N GLU A 41 8.88 -16.87 -35.50
CA GLU A 41 8.40 -15.94 -34.47
C GLU A 41 7.30 -16.58 -33.61
N SER A 42 6.43 -17.38 -34.23
CA SER A 42 5.38 -18.12 -33.52
C SER A 42 5.98 -19.20 -32.63
N ALA A 43 6.99 -19.93 -33.11
CA ALA A 43 7.72 -20.92 -32.32
C ALA A 43 8.45 -20.25 -31.15
N ALA A 44 9.13 -19.12 -31.39
CA ALA A 44 9.84 -18.37 -30.36
C ALA A 44 8.88 -17.82 -29.29
N ARG A 45 7.72 -17.27 -29.70
CA ARG A 45 6.69 -16.79 -28.77
C ARG A 45 6.13 -17.93 -27.91
N ALA A 46 5.83 -19.08 -28.51
CA ALA A 46 5.35 -20.26 -27.79
C ALA A 46 6.41 -20.76 -26.77
N LEU A 47 7.67 -20.88 -27.18
CA LEU A 47 8.76 -21.29 -26.28
C LEU A 47 8.95 -20.29 -25.12
N SER A 48 8.83 -18.98 -25.39
CA SER A 48 8.92 -17.94 -24.36
C SER A 48 7.82 -18.07 -23.31
N GLU A 49 6.56 -18.28 -23.73
CA GLU A 49 5.46 -18.49 -22.78
C GLU A 49 5.58 -19.82 -22.01
N MET A 50 6.05 -20.90 -22.65
CA MET A 50 6.36 -22.16 -21.95
C MET A 50 7.43 -21.96 -20.88
N ALA A 51 8.50 -21.20 -21.18
CA ALA A 51 9.55 -20.89 -20.22
C ALA A 51 9.02 -20.06 -19.05
N LYS A 52 8.21 -19.02 -19.32
CA LYS A 52 7.56 -18.19 -18.29
C LYS A 52 6.63 -19.02 -17.41
N PHE A 53 5.83 -19.91 -18.00
CA PHE A 53 4.91 -20.79 -17.28
C PHE A 53 5.67 -21.78 -16.40
N ASN A 54 6.72 -22.43 -16.93
CA ASN A 54 7.55 -23.33 -16.15
C ASN A 54 8.28 -22.60 -15.01
N TRP A 55 8.78 -21.39 -15.25
CA TRP A 55 9.31 -20.54 -14.19
C TRP A 55 8.25 -20.27 -13.13
N TRP A 56 7.02 -19.91 -13.52
CA TRP A 56 5.93 -19.64 -12.58
C TRP A 56 5.53 -20.85 -11.74
N LEU A 57 5.50 -22.05 -12.33
CA LEU A 57 5.20 -23.30 -11.62
C LEU A 57 6.28 -23.66 -10.59
N ASN A 58 7.54 -23.48 -10.96
CA ASN A 58 8.70 -23.84 -10.13
C ASN A 58 9.20 -22.71 -9.24
N ARG A 59 8.55 -21.54 -9.31
CA ARG A 59 8.90 -20.37 -8.52
C ARG A 59 8.78 -20.69 -7.03
N THR A 60 9.68 -20.14 -6.20
CA THR A 60 9.56 -20.25 -4.74
C THR A 60 8.19 -19.76 -4.27
N LYS A 61 7.45 -20.66 -3.62
CA LYS A 61 6.14 -20.38 -3.02
C LYS A 61 6.38 -19.89 -1.60
N THR A 62 6.16 -18.60 -1.38
CA THR A 62 6.25 -17.99 -0.05
C THR A 62 4.93 -18.12 0.71
N GLY A 63 5.00 -18.11 2.04
CA GLY A 63 3.83 -18.09 2.91
C GLY A 63 3.24 -16.70 3.06
N VAL A 64 2.09 -16.64 3.75
CA VAL A 64 1.56 -15.38 4.29
C VAL A 64 2.29 -15.13 5.61
N LYS A 65 2.98 -13.99 5.72
CA LYS A 65 3.67 -13.59 6.94
C LYS A 65 2.66 -13.31 8.05
N LYS A 66 2.89 -13.89 9.23
CA LYS A 66 2.06 -13.67 10.41
C LYS A 66 2.80 -12.73 11.37
N PHE A 67 2.06 -11.77 11.90
CA PHE A 67 2.56 -10.82 12.89
C PHE A 67 1.83 -11.07 14.21
N SER A 68 2.54 -10.95 15.33
CA SER A 68 1.93 -11.01 16.66
C SER A 68 1.20 -9.69 16.92
N VAL A 69 -0.13 -9.68 16.86
CA VAL A 69 -0.89 -8.41 16.87
C VAL A 69 -1.96 -8.39 17.94
N ASN A 70 -2.24 -7.22 18.49
CA ASN A 70 -3.29 -7.02 19.48
C ASN A 70 -4.65 -6.76 18.80
N LYS A 71 -5.21 -7.80 18.16
CA LYS A 71 -6.52 -7.70 17.48
C LYS A 71 -7.63 -7.27 18.45
N ALA A 72 -7.59 -7.72 19.70
CA ALA A 72 -8.57 -7.38 20.70
C ALA A 72 -8.55 -5.89 21.05
N GLY A 73 -7.37 -5.28 21.18
CA GLY A 73 -7.19 -3.84 21.39
C GLY A 73 -7.73 -3.02 20.23
N ALA A 74 -7.35 -3.37 19.00
CA ALA A 74 -7.87 -2.71 17.80
C ALA A 74 -9.40 -2.81 17.70
N LYS A 75 -9.97 -4.00 17.97
CA LYS A 75 -11.42 -4.22 17.98
C LYS A 75 -12.13 -3.36 19.03
N LYS A 76 -11.59 -3.22 20.24
CA LYS A 76 -12.16 -2.36 21.29
C LYS A 76 -12.27 -0.90 20.84
N ILE A 77 -11.26 -0.37 20.17
CA ILE A 77 -11.26 1.01 19.65
C ILE A 77 -12.34 1.17 18.57
N ILE A 78 -12.37 0.26 17.59
CA ILE A 78 -13.35 0.29 16.50
C ILE A 78 -14.78 0.16 17.05
N ASP A 79 -15.01 -0.74 18.00
CA ASP A 79 -16.33 -0.95 18.62
C ASP A 79 -16.76 0.30 19.43
N SER A 80 -15.82 1.00 20.08
CA SER A 80 -16.11 2.26 20.78
C SER A 80 -16.58 3.34 19.81
N VAL A 81 -15.89 3.50 18.68
CA VAL A 81 -16.24 4.47 17.63
C VAL A 81 -17.59 4.17 16.99
N LYS A 82 -17.90 2.88 16.77
CA LYS A 82 -19.23 2.45 16.29
C LYS A 82 -20.35 2.78 17.28
N LYS A 83 -20.12 2.61 18.59
CA LYS A 83 -21.08 3.00 19.64
C LYS A 83 -21.37 4.50 19.66
N GLU A 84 -20.40 5.32 19.25
CA GLU A 84 -20.59 6.77 19.06
C GLU A 84 -21.33 7.12 17.76
N GLY A 85 -21.73 6.13 16.94
CA GLY A 85 -22.41 6.35 15.66
C GLY A 85 -21.51 6.86 14.55
N ARG A 86 -20.18 6.77 14.70
CA ARG A 86 -19.21 7.23 13.70
C ARG A 86 -18.79 6.07 12.78
N PHE A 87 -18.60 6.39 11.50
CA PHE A 87 -18.12 5.45 10.48
C PHE A 87 -16.63 5.60 10.16
N PHE A 88 -15.93 6.51 10.86
CA PHE A 88 -14.52 6.77 10.67
C PHE A 88 -13.81 7.02 12.00
N LEU A 89 -12.52 6.68 12.04
CA LEU A 89 -11.61 6.95 13.15
C LEU A 89 -10.99 8.34 13.00
N LEU A 90 -10.79 9.03 14.11
CA LEU A 90 -9.92 10.20 14.17
C LEU A 90 -8.46 9.75 14.11
N GLU A 91 -7.55 10.63 13.68
CA GLU A 91 -6.13 10.29 13.46
C GLU A 91 -5.47 9.60 14.67
N HIS A 92 -5.68 10.12 15.89
CA HIS A 92 -5.15 9.50 17.10
C HIS A 92 -5.76 8.11 17.41
N GLU A 93 -7.02 7.87 17.05
CA GLU A 93 -7.66 6.56 17.20
C GLU A 93 -7.12 5.58 16.15
N SER A 94 -6.90 6.06 14.92
CA SER A 94 -6.25 5.30 13.85
C SER A 94 -4.83 4.89 14.24
N TYR A 95 -4.07 5.76 14.90
CA TYR A 95 -2.73 5.44 15.39
C TYR A 95 -2.75 4.33 16.43
N GLU A 96 -3.69 4.34 17.36
CA GLU A 96 -3.81 3.24 18.33
C GLU A 96 -4.18 1.90 17.67
N VAL A 97 -5.01 1.93 16.62
CA VAL A 97 -5.30 0.73 15.80
C VAL A 97 -4.05 0.26 15.06
N LEU A 98 -3.33 1.15 14.38
CA LEU A 98 -2.12 0.82 13.63
C LEU A 98 -1.00 0.31 14.55
N LYS A 99 -0.85 0.91 15.74
CA LYS A 99 0.08 0.48 16.79
C LYS A 99 -0.24 -0.93 17.30
N ALA A 100 -1.52 -1.28 17.43
CA ALA A 100 -1.94 -2.63 17.79
C ALA A 100 -1.55 -3.68 16.73
N TYR A 101 -1.29 -3.24 15.49
CA TYR A 101 -0.76 -4.04 14.38
C TYR A 101 0.76 -3.83 14.16
N GLN A 102 1.46 -3.19 15.09
CA GLN A 102 2.90 -2.91 15.05
C GLN A 102 3.39 -2.06 13.86
N PHE A 103 2.54 -1.18 13.33
CA PHE A 103 3.03 -0.21 12.35
C PHE A 103 4.06 0.74 12.98
N PRO A 104 5.11 1.13 12.25
CA PRO A 104 6.05 2.16 12.69
C PRO A 104 5.35 3.52 12.62
N LEU A 105 5.03 4.08 13.78
CA LEU A 105 4.32 5.35 13.89
C LEU A 105 5.23 6.39 14.54
N VAL A 106 5.08 7.64 14.10
CA VAL A 106 5.68 8.81 14.76
C VAL A 106 5.14 8.94 16.18
N LYS A 107 5.94 9.52 17.08
CA LYS A 107 5.44 9.82 18.43
C LYS A 107 4.33 10.86 18.33
N SER A 108 3.22 10.61 19.02
CA SER A 108 2.06 11.49 19.00
C SER A 108 1.38 11.56 20.36
N SER A 109 0.72 12.67 20.66
CA SER A 109 -0.11 12.83 21.85
C SER A 109 -1.27 13.80 21.58
N LEU A 110 -2.48 13.41 21.97
CA LEU A 110 -3.63 14.32 21.94
C LEU A 110 -3.57 15.28 23.13
N ALA A 111 -3.63 16.58 22.87
CA ALA A 111 -3.66 17.63 23.88
C ALA A 111 -5.01 18.36 23.88
N ARG A 112 -5.56 18.63 25.06
CA ARG A 112 -6.85 19.33 25.24
C ARG A 112 -6.70 20.82 25.57
N ASN A 113 -5.48 21.27 25.81
CA ASN A 113 -5.17 22.68 26.02
C ASN A 113 -3.72 23.00 25.59
N LYS A 114 -3.41 24.30 25.48
CA LYS A 114 -2.09 24.79 25.06
C LYS A 114 -0.94 24.33 25.97
N THR A 115 -1.21 24.14 27.26
CA THR A 115 -0.19 23.70 28.23
C THR A 115 0.14 22.23 28.05
N GLU A 116 -0.87 21.37 27.90
CA GLU A 116 -0.72 19.97 27.53
C GLU A 116 0.03 19.83 26.20
N ALA A 117 -0.30 20.65 25.19
CA ALA A 117 0.36 20.61 23.89
C ALA A 117 1.86 20.92 24.00
N ALA A 118 2.23 21.98 24.74
CA ALA A 118 3.62 22.35 24.96
C ALA A 118 4.41 21.29 25.75
N ASN A 119 3.76 20.63 26.72
CA ASN A 119 4.39 19.57 27.49
C ASN A 119 4.55 18.28 26.67
N ALA A 120 3.55 17.93 25.86
CA ALA A 120 3.63 16.83 24.91
C ALA A 120 4.76 17.04 23.90
N ALA A 121 4.86 18.24 23.33
CA ALA A 121 5.90 18.60 22.38
C ALA A 121 7.31 18.45 22.98
N GLN A 122 7.50 18.88 24.23
CA GLN A 122 8.77 18.69 24.93
C GLN A 122 9.12 17.22 25.14
N LYS A 123 8.14 16.38 25.47
CA LYS A 123 8.35 14.93 25.65
C LYS A 123 8.65 14.21 24.34
N ILE A 124 8.01 14.63 23.25
CA ILE A 124 8.19 14.06 21.91
C ILE A 124 9.58 14.44 21.35
N GLY A 125 9.96 15.71 21.51
CA GLY A 125 11.14 16.32 20.89
C GLY A 125 10.76 17.24 19.74
N PHE A 126 11.47 18.37 19.59
CA PHE A 126 11.24 19.34 18.52
C PHE A 126 12.09 19.01 17.27
N PRO A 127 11.65 19.40 16.06
CA PRO A 127 10.39 20.10 15.76
C PRO A 127 9.16 19.19 15.80
N VAL A 128 7.99 19.78 16.09
CA VAL A 128 6.70 19.09 16.13
C VAL A 128 5.68 19.67 15.16
N VAL A 129 4.62 18.91 14.95
CA VAL A 129 3.43 19.24 14.15
C VAL A 129 2.22 19.28 15.07
N LEU A 130 1.33 20.25 14.87
CA LEU A 130 0.02 20.33 15.50
C LEU A 130 -1.09 20.14 14.46
N LYS A 131 -2.03 19.22 14.72
CA LYS A 131 -3.18 18.95 13.86
C LYS A 131 -4.48 18.97 14.67
N ILE A 132 -5.52 19.66 14.20
CA ILE A 132 -6.83 19.65 14.84
C ILE A 132 -7.42 18.22 14.85
N ALA A 133 -7.93 17.79 16.00
CA ALA A 133 -8.66 16.54 16.14
C ALA A 133 -10.15 16.84 16.30
N SER A 134 -10.92 16.71 15.22
CA SER A 134 -12.36 16.94 15.21
C SER A 134 -13.06 16.00 14.21
N PRO A 135 -14.16 15.33 14.58
CA PRO A 135 -14.96 14.57 13.63
C PRO A 135 -15.62 15.45 12.57
N ASP A 136 -15.76 16.76 12.83
CA ASP A 136 -16.40 17.68 11.89
C ASP A 136 -15.41 18.28 10.89
N ILE A 137 -14.12 17.94 10.96
CA ILE A 137 -13.05 18.53 10.14
C ILE A 137 -12.18 17.41 9.57
N LEU A 138 -12.59 16.91 8.39
CA LEU A 138 -11.85 15.88 7.67
C LEU A 138 -10.61 16.46 6.97
N HIS A 139 -10.79 17.55 6.19
CA HIS A 139 -9.71 18.25 5.50
C HIS A 139 -9.10 19.36 6.37
N LYS A 140 -8.21 18.99 7.28
CA LYS A 140 -7.65 19.89 8.32
C LYS A 140 -6.95 21.11 7.75
N PHE A 141 -6.25 20.96 6.62
CA PHE A 141 -5.48 22.04 6.00
C PHE A 141 -6.38 23.21 5.57
N ASP A 142 -7.53 22.92 4.95
CA ASP A 142 -8.50 23.92 4.47
C ASP A 142 -9.05 24.81 5.58
N PHE A 143 -9.09 24.29 6.81
CA PHE A 143 -9.56 25.00 8.00
C PHE A 143 -8.42 25.69 8.78
N GLY A 144 -7.18 25.68 8.28
CA GLY A 144 -6.02 26.17 9.01
C GLY A 144 -5.73 25.33 10.26
N GLY A 145 -6.16 24.08 10.26
CA GLY A 145 -6.08 23.15 11.39
C GLY A 145 -4.77 22.37 11.44
N VAL A 146 -3.75 22.76 10.68
CA VAL A 146 -2.42 22.14 10.67
C VAL A 146 -1.34 23.21 10.81
N LYS A 147 -0.39 22.99 11.71
CA LYS A 147 0.81 23.83 11.90
C LYS A 147 2.04 22.94 11.97
N LEU A 148 3.00 23.20 11.09
CA LEU A 148 4.19 22.37 10.90
C LEU A 148 5.43 23.06 11.48
N ASN A 149 6.49 22.28 11.69
CA ASN A 149 7.84 22.77 11.99
C ASN A 149 7.92 23.70 13.22
N LEU A 150 7.19 23.37 14.30
CA LEU A 150 7.22 24.16 15.53
C LEU A 150 8.41 23.74 16.37
N LYS A 151 9.27 24.69 16.74
CA LYS A 151 10.63 24.44 17.25
C LYS A 151 10.77 24.59 18.75
N ASN A 152 9.77 25.16 19.42
CA ASN A 152 9.79 25.38 20.86
C ASN A 152 8.39 25.45 21.47
N LYS A 153 8.33 25.50 22.80
CA LYS A 153 7.06 25.52 23.55
C LYS A 153 6.19 26.76 23.28
N ASN A 154 6.79 27.91 22.97
CA ASN A 154 6.04 29.14 22.75
C ASN A 154 5.31 29.08 21.41
N GLU A 155 6.04 28.70 20.35
CA GLU A 155 5.45 28.44 19.02
C GLU A 155 4.30 27.42 19.09
N VAL A 156 4.46 26.35 19.89
CA VAL A 156 3.38 25.35 20.11
C VAL A 156 2.14 25.96 20.75
N ARG A 157 2.29 26.84 21.76
CA ARG A 157 1.14 27.46 22.44
C ARG A 157 0.41 28.44 21.52
N GLU A 158 1.15 29.22 20.75
CA GLU A 158 0.62 30.18 19.79
C GLU A 158 -0.12 29.43 18.66
N ALA A 159 0.52 28.43 18.07
CA ALA A 159 -0.06 27.58 17.03
C ALA A 159 -1.35 26.88 17.51
N TYR A 160 -1.38 26.39 18.76
CA TYR A 160 -2.58 25.79 19.34
C TYR A 160 -3.75 26.78 19.36
N GLN A 161 -3.51 28.01 19.83
CA GLN A 161 -4.54 29.05 19.88
C GLN A 161 -4.98 29.47 18.48
N GLU A 162 -4.04 29.59 17.54
CA GLU A 162 -4.32 29.97 16.16
C GLU A 162 -5.18 28.91 15.46
N ILE A 163 -4.86 27.62 15.61
CA ILE A 163 -5.65 26.51 15.08
C ILE A 163 -7.10 26.60 15.58
N LEU A 164 -7.30 26.76 16.89
CA LEU A 164 -8.65 26.85 17.45
C LEU A 164 -9.39 28.08 16.93
N LYS A 165 -8.72 29.23 16.85
CA LYS A 165 -9.31 30.46 16.30
C LYS A 165 -9.75 30.29 14.85
N ASN A 166 -8.89 29.73 14.00
CA ASN A 166 -9.16 29.51 12.58
C ASN A 166 -10.29 28.50 12.34
N VAL A 167 -10.30 27.42 13.13
CA VAL A 167 -11.34 26.40 13.06
C VAL A 167 -12.68 26.96 13.53
N MET A 168 -12.71 27.65 14.66
CA MET A 168 -13.96 28.18 15.23
C MET A 168 -14.53 29.33 14.42
N SER A 169 -13.71 30.11 13.70
CA SER A 169 -14.22 31.16 12.80
C SER A 169 -14.89 30.56 11.56
N LYS A 170 -14.31 29.50 10.98
CA LYS A 170 -14.83 28.84 9.78
C LYS A 170 -15.96 27.84 10.08
N LYS A 171 -15.92 27.17 11.23
CA LYS A 171 -16.91 26.17 11.65
C LYS A 171 -17.21 26.28 13.15
N PRO A 172 -17.98 27.29 13.59
CA PRO A 172 -18.23 27.57 15.02
C PRO A 172 -18.90 26.44 15.79
N LYS A 173 -19.61 25.54 15.10
CA LYS A 173 -20.31 24.39 15.69
C LYS A 173 -19.48 23.10 15.68
N ALA A 174 -18.22 23.15 15.25
CA ALA A 174 -17.35 21.98 15.20
C ALA A 174 -17.07 21.44 16.61
N LYS A 175 -17.25 20.14 16.80
CA LYS A 175 -16.87 19.42 18.00
C LYS A 175 -15.36 19.20 17.98
N ILE A 176 -14.62 19.92 18.80
CA ILE A 176 -13.17 19.77 18.91
C ILE A 176 -12.86 18.79 20.04
N ARG A 177 -12.15 17.70 19.72
CA ARG A 177 -11.66 16.73 20.73
C ARG A 177 -10.32 17.15 21.33
N GLY A 178 -9.55 17.97 20.61
CA GLY A 178 -8.26 18.50 21.01
C GLY A 178 -7.39 18.83 19.80
N VAL A 179 -6.09 18.95 20.03
CA VAL A 179 -5.06 19.08 18.99
C VAL A 179 -4.05 17.95 19.18
N LEU A 180 -3.80 17.21 18.11
CA LEU A 180 -2.79 16.16 18.05
C LEU A 180 -1.42 16.80 17.87
N VAL A 181 -0.51 16.52 18.80
CA VAL A 181 0.90 16.93 18.74
C VAL A 181 1.70 15.72 18.27
N GLU A 182 2.46 15.89 17.19
CA GLU A 182 3.21 14.80 16.55
C GLU A 182 4.66 15.20 16.30
N GLU A 183 5.54 14.21 16.33
CA GLU A 183 6.91 14.34 15.84
C GLU A 183 6.91 14.72 14.36
N MET A 184 7.75 15.70 13.98
CA MET A 184 7.94 16.03 12.57
C MET A 184 8.75 14.92 11.90
N ALA A 185 8.14 14.21 10.96
CA ALA A 185 8.84 13.20 10.16
C ALA A 185 10.00 13.83 9.37
N SER A 186 11.11 13.10 9.25
CA SER A 186 12.23 13.49 8.39
C SER A 186 11.84 13.43 6.92
N GLN A 187 12.58 14.13 6.07
CA GLN A 187 12.45 13.96 4.62
C GLN A 187 12.72 12.50 4.22
N GLY A 188 11.98 12.02 3.24
CA GLY A 188 12.07 10.65 2.76
C GLY A 188 11.20 10.44 1.53
N LYS A 189 11.16 9.19 1.06
CA LYS A 189 10.24 8.79 -0.01
C LYS A 189 8.84 8.67 0.57
N GLU A 190 7.92 9.47 0.06
CA GLU A 190 6.50 9.32 0.38
C GLU A 190 5.95 8.11 -0.35
N ILE A 191 5.21 7.28 0.38
CA ILE A 191 4.51 6.11 -0.14
C ILE A 191 3.07 6.12 0.36
N ILE A 192 2.19 5.46 -0.38
CA ILE A 192 0.80 5.26 0.02
C ILE A 192 0.50 3.76 0.17
N LEU A 193 -0.17 3.42 1.27
CA LEU A 193 -0.70 2.10 1.55
C LEU A 193 -2.21 2.23 1.75
N GLY A 194 -2.97 1.58 0.88
CA GLY A 194 -4.43 1.61 0.91
C GLY A 194 -5.03 0.23 1.09
N MET A 195 -6.24 0.19 1.64
CA MET A 195 -7.07 -1.01 1.61
C MET A 195 -8.52 -0.60 1.37
N SER A 196 -9.16 -1.25 0.41
CA SER A 196 -10.59 -1.18 0.17
C SER A 196 -11.18 -2.58 0.26
N ARG A 197 -12.51 -2.67 0.40
CA ARG A 197 -13.21 -3.95 0.32
C ARG A 197 -14.12 -3.93 -0.89
N ASP A 198 -13.74 -4.71 -1.88
CA ASP A 198 -14.54 -4.95 -3.07
C ASP A 198 -15.68 -5.93 -2.76
N PRO A 199 -16.89 -5.73 -3.31
CA PRO A 199 -18.04 -6.63 -3.08
C PRO A 199 -17.83 -8.07 -3.56
N GLN A 200 -17.04 -8.28 -4.62
CA GLN A 200 -16.81 -9.59 -5.23
C GLN A 200 -15.51 -10.23 -4.72
N PHE A 201 -14.42 -9.45 -4.65
CA PHE A 201 -13.09 -9.96 -4.33
C PHE A 201 -12.72 -9.84 -2.85
N GLY A 202 -13.48 -9.09 -2.05
CA GLY A 202 -13.17 -8.85 -0.65
C GLY A 202 -12.04 -7.82 -0.48
N PRO A 203 -11.13 -7.97 0.51
CA PRO A 203 -10.13 -6.95 0.79
C PRO A 203 -9.07 -6.83 -0.32
N ILE A 204 -8.93 -5.64 -0.89
CA ILE A 204 -7.94 -5.29 -1.90
C ILE A 204 -6.92 -4.34 -1.27
N LEU A 205 -5.65 -4.67 -1.37
CA LEU A 205 -4.52 -3.84 -0.94
C LEU A 205 -4.00 -3.02 -2.10
N MET A 206 -3.58 -1.79 -1.81
CA MET A 206 -2.94 -0.86 -2.72
C MET A 206 -1.58 -0.44 -2.14
N PHE A 207 -0.56 -0.41 -2.98
CA PHE A 207 0.73 0.20 -2.69
C PHE A 207 1.14 1.09 -3.86
N GLY A 208 1.78 2.23 -3.57
CA GLY A 208 2.36 3.09 -4.60
C GLY A 208 3.19 4.22 -4.00
N LEU A 209 3.76 5.04 -4.87
CA LEU A 209 4.39 6.29 -4.44
C LEU A 209 3.34 7.26 -3.90
N GLY A 210 3.71 8.05 -2.90
CA GLY A 210 2.87 9.05 -2.26
C GLY A 210 3.03 10.44 -2.87
N GLY A 211 2.46 11.45 -2.21
CA GLY A 211 2.55 12.85 -2.59
C GLY A 211 1.30 13.40 -3.31
N ILE A 212 1.40 14.63 -3.80
CA ILE A 212 0.27 15.31 -4.46
C ILE A 212 -0.04 14.76 -5.86
N TYR A 213 0.84 13.92 -6.42
CA TYR A 213 0.74 13.41 -7.78
C TYR A 213 0.20 11.97 -7.87
N VAL A 214 -0.22 11.37 -6.76
CA VAL A 214 -0.74 9.99 -6.71
C VAL A 214 -1.91 9.77 -7.67
N GLU A 215 -2.80 10.76 -7.77
CA GLU A 215 -3.98 10.69 -8.65
C GLU A 215 -3.63 10.86 -10.14
N VAL A 216 -2.44 11.37 -10.45
CA VAL A 216 -2.01 11.70 -11.83
C VAL A 216 -1.08 10.64 -12.41
N LEU A 217 -0.28 9.97 -11.57
CA LEU A 217 0.82 9.10 -12.05
C LEU A 217 0.42 7.65 -12.28
N GLU A 218 -0.78 7.21 -11.85
CA GLU A 218 -1.27 5.81 -11.94
C GLU A 218 -0.27 4.73 -11.45
N ASP A 219 0.75 5.13 -10.69
CA ASP A 219 1.85 4.27 -10.23
C ASP A 219 1.47 3.54 -8.94
N VAL A 220 0.47 2.67 -9.05
CA VAL A 220 -0.08 1.88 -7.95
C VAL A 220 -0.22 0.41 -8.35
N SER A 221 0.08 -0.47 -7.41
CA SER A 221 -0.11 -1.91 -7.56
C SER A 221 -1.21 -2.41 -6.61
N PHE A 222 -2.08 -3.29 -7.13
CA PHE A 222 -3.20 -3.85 -6.37
C PHE A 222 -3.07 -5.36 -6.19
N ARG A 223 -3.43 -5.87 -5.01
CA ARG A 223 -3.52 -7.32 -4.74
C ARG A 223 -4.66 -7.64 -3.79
N VAL A 224 -5.33 -8.77 -4.05
CA VAL A 224 -6.33 -9.32 -3.13
C VAL A 224 -5.62 -9.90 -1.91
N ALA A 225 -6.05 -9.52 -0.71
CA ALA A 225 -5.53 -10.05 0.53
C ALA A 225 -6.18 -11.40 0.91
N PRO A 226 -5.46 -12.28 1.64
CA PRO A 226 -4.10 -12.09 2.14
C PRO A 226 -3.04 -12.29 1.05
N ILE A 227 -1.97 -11.48 1.10
CA ILE A 227 -0.83 -11.59 0.19
C ILE A 227 0.30 -12.41 0.79
N ARG A 228 1.06 -13.09 -0.07
CA ARG A 228 2.32 -13.77 0.30
C ARG A 228 3.47 -12.77 0.30
N GLU A 229 4.56 -13.09 0.99
CA GLU A 229 5.75 -12.23 1.08
C GLU A 229 6.27 -11.81 -0.31
N ARG A 230 6.43 -12.79 -1.21
CA ARG A 230 6.84 -12.50 -2.60
C ARG A 230 5.84 -11.62 -3.35
N THR A 231 4.56 -11.71 -3.02
CA THR A 231 3.54 -10.85 -3.62
C THR A 231 3.73 -9.41 -3.17
N ALA A 232 4.13 -9.18 -1.91
CA ALA A 232 4.49 -7.84 -1.43
C ALA A 232 5.74 -7.31 -2.13
N ASP A 233 6.79 -8.14 -2.31
CA ASP A 233 8.00 -7.72 -3.03
C ASP A 233 7.72 -7.34 -4.49
N MET A 234 6.75 -8.00 -5.14
CA MET A 234 6.32 -7.66 -6.50
C MET A 234 5.39 -6.44 -6.57
N MET A 235 4.93 -5.92 -5.42
CA MET A 235 4.13 -4.70 -5.35
C MET A 235 5.00 -3.44 -5.20
N ILE A 236 6.20 -3.59 -4.62
CA ILE A 236 7.19 -2.53 -4.35
C ILE A 236 8.06 -2.31 -5.60
#